data_AF-A0A2J4PSW2-F1
#
_entry.id   AF-A0A2J4PSW2-F1
#
_cell.length_a   1.000
_cell.length_b   1.000
_cell.length_c   1.000
_cell.angle_alpha   90.00
_cell.angle_beta   90.00
_cell.angle_gamma   90.00
#
_symmetry.space_group_name_H-M   'P 1'
#
loop_
_entity.id
_entity.type
_entity.pdbx_description
1 polymer ?
#
loop_
_entity_poly.entity_id
_entity_poly.type
_entity_poly.pdbx_seq_one_letter_code
_entity_poly.pdbx_strand_id
1 'polypeptide(L)'
;MSDFQFAQIGVIRSPYKEKFAVPRQPGLVKNGGGELHLLPPYNQADAVRGLENFSHLWILFVFHQTMEGGWRPTVRPPRLGGNARMGVFATRSTFRPNP
;
A
#
# COMPACT_ATOMS: atom_id res chain seq x y z
N MET A 1 6.99 -24.12 -5.58
CA MET A 1 7.15 -22.81 -4.88
C MET A 1 6.45 -22.94 -3.55
N SER A 2 6.99 -22.32 -2.50
CA SER A 2 6.32 -22.19 -1.21
C SER A 2 5.57 -20.87 -1.18
N ASP A 3 4.30 -20.91 -0.82
CA ASP A 3 3.48 -19.71 -0.68
C ASP A 3 3.36 -19.32 0.80
N PHE A 4 3.24 -18.02 1.06
CA PHE A 4 2.95 -17.48 2.38
C PHE A 4 1.56 -16.87 2.38
N GLN A 5 0.78 -17.20 3.42
CA GLN A 5 -0.53 -16.60 3.65
C GLN A 5 -0.44 -15.63 4.82
N PHE A 6 -1.00 -14.44 4.65
CA PHE A 6 -1.07 -13.42 5.68
C PHE A 6 -2.53 -13.08 5.95
N ALA A 7 -2.90 -13.04 7.22
CA ALA A 7 -4.18 -12.52 7.64
C ALA A 7 -4.11 -10.98 7.70
N GLN A 8 -5.18 -10.34 7.22
CA GLN A 8 -5.32 -8.90 7.37
C GLN A 8 -5.40 -8.52 8.85
N ILE A 9 -4.53 -7.62 9.30
CA ILE A 9 -4.51 -7.14 10.70
C ILE A 9 -5.27 -5.82 10.89
N GLY A 10 -5.54 -5.09 9.81
CA GLY A 10 -6.15 -3.77 9.86
C GLY A 10 -6.57 -3.24 8.49
N VAL A 11 -7.28 -2.11 8.50
CA VAL A 11 -7.73 -1.37 7.31
C VAL A 11 -7.23 0.07 7.40
N ILE A 12 -6.64 0.58 6.32
CA ILE A 12 -6.34 2.02 6.19
C ILE A 12 -7.59 2.74 5.71
N ARG A 13 -8.04 3.74 6.47
CA ARG A 13 -9.06 4.71 6.06
C ARG A 13 -8.37 6.02 5.69
N SER A 14 -8.61 6.48 4.47
CA SER A 14 -8.09 7.75 3.98
C SER A 14 -9.19 8.52 3.23
N PRO A 15 -9.03 9.84 3.02
CA PRO A 15 -9.94 10.62 2.20
C PRO A 15 -9.88 10.24 0.71
N TYR A 16 -8.84 9.50 0.28
CA TYR A 16 -8.64 9.12 -1.11
C TYR A 16 -9.45 7.87 -1.46
N LYS A 17 -10.62 8.06 -2.07
CA LYS A 17 -11.50 6.96 -2.51
C LYS A 17 -11.09 6.36 -3.86
N GLU A 18 -10.41 7.15 -4.68
CA GLU A 18 -9.99 6.75 -6.02
C GLU A 18 -8.49 6.88 -6.18
N LYS A 19 -7.89 5.98 -6.98
CA LYS A 19 -6.45 5.96 -7.25
C LYS A 19 -5.92 7.30 -7.77
N PHE A 20 -6.69 7.99 -8.62
CA PHE A 20 -6.28 9.28 -9.20
C PHE A 20 -6.37 10.44 -8.21
N ALA A 21 -7.13 10.30 -7.13
CA ALA A 21 -7.19 11.27 -6.05
C ALA A 21 -6.00 11.17 -5.08
N VAL A 22 -5.26 10.05 -5.09
CA VAL A 22 -4.10 9.85 -4.21
C VAL A 22 -2.94 10.79 -4.65
N PRO A 23 -2.38 11.60 -3.73
CA PRO A 23 -1.26 12.46 -4.04
C PRO A 23 -0.06 11.66 -4.55
N ARG A 24 0.58 12.17 -5.60
CA ARG A 24 1.72 11.50 -6.23
C ARG A 24 2.98 11.52 -5.36
N GLN A 25 3.04 12.42 -4.38
CA GLN A 25 4.10 12.50 -3.38
C GLN A 25 3.47 12.71 -2.00
N PRO A 26 3.90 11.94 -0.98
CA PRO A 26 3.57 12.25 0.40
C PRO A 26 3.96 13.69 0.75
N GLY A 27 3.17 14.36 1.60
CA GLY A 27 3.46 15.72 2.08
C GLY A 27 3.01 16.87 1.18
N LEU A 28 2.57 16.61 -0.07
CA LEU A 28 1.98 17.66 -0.92
C LEU A 28 0.65 18.18 -0.37
N VAL A 29 -0.10 17.32 0.30
CA VAL A 29 -1.38 17.67 0.95
C VAL A 29 -1.18 17.60 2.46
N LYS A 30 -1.18 18.77 3.12
CA LYS A 30 -0.98 18.88 4.57
C LYS A 30 -2.13 18.30 5.41
N ASN A 31 -3.35 18.27 4.85
CA ASN A 31 -4.55 17.76 5.52
C ASN A 31 -4.94 16.35 5.03
N GLY A 32 -3.99 15.61 4.46
CA GLY A 32 -4.18 14.26 3.93
C GLY A 32 -4.08 13.16 4.98
N GLY A 33 -4.63 13.39 6.18
CA GLY A 33 -4.58 12.43 7.28
C GLY A 33 -5.19 11.07 6.92
N GLY A 34 -4.76 10.03 7.61
CA GLY A 34 -5.28 8.67 7.46
C GLY A 34 -5.25 7.93 8.78
N GLU A 35 -6.15 6.96 8.92
CA GLU A 35 -6.32 6.17 10.14
C GLU A 35 -6.07 4.69 9.82
N LEU A 36 -5.24 4.03 10.63
CA LEU A 36 -5.13 2.57 10.64
C LEU A 36 -6.11 2.02 11.68
N HIS A 37 -7.13 1.31 11.20
CA HIS A 37 -8.10 0.61 12.04
C HIS A 37 -7.67 -0.85 12.17
N LEU A 38 -7.11 -1.22 13.31
CA LEU A 38 -6.79 -2.62 13.60
C LEU A 38 -8.09 -3.43 13.75
N LEU A 39 -8.08 -4.66 13.24
CA LEU A 39 -9.21 -5.59 13.31
C LEU A 39 -9.01 -6.58 14.47
N PRO A 40 -10.09 -7.13 15.05
CA PRO A 40 -9.97 -8.26 15.97
C PRO A 40 -9.26 -9.46 15.33
N PRO A 41 -8.44 -10.21 16.08
CA PRO A 41 -8.13 -10.04 17.50
C PRO A 41 -6.95 -9.08 17.79
N TYR A 42 -6.45 -8.37 16.78
CA TYR A 42 -5.24 -7.54 16.84
C TYR A 42 -5.48 -6.13 17.40
N ASN A 43 -6.73 -5.70 17.55
CA ASN A 43 -7.14 -4.37 18.02
C ASN A 43 -7.04 -4.19 19.55
N GLN A 44 -6.06 -4.84 20.18
CA GLN A 44 -5.81 -4.74 21.62
C GLN A 44 -4.80 -3.62 21.88
N ALA A 45 -5.01 -2.82 22.93
CA ALA A 45 -4.11 -1.72 23.28
C ALA A 45 -2.65 -2.20 23.48
N ASP A 46 -2.48 -3.41 23.99
CA ASP A 46 -1.19 -4.04 24.23
C ASP A 46 -0.40 -4.29 22.94
N ALA A 47 -1.06 -4.50 21.81
CA ALA A 47 -0.43 -4.71 20.51
C ALA A 47 0.24 -3.44 19.96
N VAL A 48 -0.12 -2.26 20.47
CA VAL A 48 0.40 -0.96 20.04
C VAL A 48 1.10 -0.18 21.15
N ARG A 49 1.25 -0.78 22.34
CA ARG A 49 1.90 -0.13 23.49
C ARG A 49 3.34 0.27 23.13
N GLY A 50 3.68 1.53 23.37
CA GLY A 50 5.01 2.08 23.11
C GLY A 50 5.19 2.63 21.69
N LEU A 51 4.23 2.45 20.78
CA LEU A 51 4.27 3.08 19.46
C LEU A 51 4.27 4.62 19.54
N GLU A 52 3.68 5.18 20.58
CA GLU A 52 3.66 6.61 20.86
C GLU A 52 5.06 7.24 21.06
N ASN A 53 6.08 6.42 21.35
CA ASN A 53 7.47 6.89 21.48
C ASN A 53 8.16 7.10 20.12
N PHE A 54 7.52 6.73 19.01
CA PHE A 54 8.08 6.86 17.66
C PHE A 54 7.36 7.93 16.87
N SER A 55 8.12 8.75 16.15
CA SER A 55 7.57 9.79 15.28
C SER A 55 7.09 9.27 13.91
N HIS A 56 7.55 8.10 13.50
CA HIS A 56 7.27 7.51 12.18
C HIS A 56 7.07 6.01 12.28
N LEU A 57 6.20 5.48 11.43
CA LEU A 57 5.89 4.05 11.32
C LEU A 57 6.07 3.58 9.87
N TRP A 58 6.51 2.34 9.71
CA TRP A 58 6.43 1.64 8.43
C TRP A 58 5.10 0.89 8.35
N ILE A 59 4.31 1.20 7.34
CA ILE A 59 3.05 0.51 7.06
C ILE A 59 3.22 -0.32 5.79
N LEU A 60 3.12 -1.65 5.93
CA LEU A 60 3.02 -2.58 4.83
C LEU A 60 1.55 -2.90 4.61
N PHE A 61 1.08 -2.75 3.38
CA PHE A 61 -0.31 -2.98 3.01
C PHE A 61 -0.38 -3.63 1.64
N VAL A 62 -1.51 -4.30 1.38
CA VAL A 62 -1.78 -4.98 0.11
C VAL A 62 -2.54 -4.03 -0.81
N PHE A 63 -2.10 -3.89 -2.07
CA PHE A 63 -2.87 -3.21 -3.12
C PHE A 63 -4.07 -4.09 -3.56
N HIS A 64 -5.05 -4.25 -2.67
CA HIS A 64 -6.21 -5.15 -2.83
C HIS A 64 -6.98 -4.97 -4.14
N GLN A 65 -7.13 -3.73 -4.62
CA GLN A 65 -7.78 -3.43 -5.91
C GLN A 65 -7.00 -3.91 -7.15
N THR A 66 -5.77 -4.40 -6.99
CA THR A 66 -4.93 -4.88 -8.10
C THR A 66 -4.67 -6.38 -8.06
N MET A 67 -5.17 -7.08 -7.04
CA MET A 67 -4.95 -8.51 -6.85
C MET A 67 -5.51 -9.34 -8.02
N GLU A 68 -6.65 -8.94 -8.59
CA GLU A 68 -7.28 -9.62 -9.73
C GLU A 68 -6.57 -9.35 -11.07
N GLY A 69 -5.60 -8.43 -11.12
CA GLY A 69 -4.91 -8.03 -12.35
C GLY A 69 -3.95 -9.08 -12.93
N GLY A 70 -3.64 -10.12 -12.16
CA GLY A 70 -2.75 -11.21 -12.55
C GLY A 70 -1.27 -10.80 -12.69
N TRP A 71 -0.41 -11.81 -12.87
CA TRP A 71 1.02 -11.60 -13.01
C TRP A 71 1.41 -11.11 -14.41
N ARG A 72 2.26 -10.08 -14.47
CA ARG A 72 2.94 -9.61 -15.69
C ARG A 72 4.37 -9.17 -15.34
N PRO A 73 5.40 -9.59 -16.11
CA PRO A 73 6.80 -9.25 -15.79
C PRO A 73 7.15 -7.77 -16.02
N THR A 74 6.33 -7.04 -16.79
CA THR A 74 6.57 -5.64 -17.15
C THR A 74 5.31 -4.80 -17.03
N VAL A 75 5.49 -3.50 -16.75
CA VAL A 75 4.44 -2.48 -16.65
C VAL A 75 4.77 -1.27 -17.52
N ARG A 76 3.82 -0.34 -17.68
CA ARG A 76 4.01 0.94 -18.36
C ARG A 76 3.93 2.08 -17.34
N PRO A 77 5.06 2.54 -16.76
CA PRO A 77 5.05 3.62 -15.78
C PRO A 77 4.59 4.94 -16.43
N PRO A 78 3.71 5.72 -15.77
CA PRO A 78 3.26 7.01 -16.30
C PRO A 78 4.41 8.01 -16.57
N ARG A 79 5.51 7.92 -15.81
CA ARG A 79 6.68 8.80 -15.94
C ARG A 79 7.55 8.52 -17.18
N LEU A 80 7.35 7.40 -17.87
CA LEU A 80 8.08 7.05 -19.10
C LEU A 80 7.22 7.27 -20.36
N GLY A 81 6.28 8.22 -20.29
CA GLY A 81 5.39 8.55 -21.41
C GLY A 81 4.39 7.45 -21.79
N GLY A 82 4.21 6.41 -20.96
CA GLY A 82 3.23 5.33 -21.18
C GLY A 82 3.55 4.35 -22.32
N ASN A 83 4.54 4.66 -23.16
CA ASN A 83 4.93 3.83 -24.30
C ASN A 83 6.06 2.85 -23.99
N ALA A 84 6.97 3.22 -23.08
CA ALA A 84 8.05 2.33 -22.66
C ALA A 84 7.55 1.32 -21.61
N ARG A 85 7.90 0.05 -21.81
CA ARG A 85 7.74 -0.99 -20.79
C ARG A 85 8.98 -1.07 -19.90
N MET A 86 8.76 -1.33 -18.62
CA MET A 86 9.80 -1.52 -17.62
C MET A 86 9.51 -2.77 -16.81
N GLY A 87 10.55 -3.51 -16.40
CA GLY A 87 10.40 -4.65 -15.51
C GLY A 87 9.73 -4.25 -14.19
N VAL A 88 8.77 -5.03 -13.70
CA VAL A 88 7.99 -4.68 -12.50
C VAL A 88 8.87 -4.38 -11.29
N PHE A 89 9.94 -5.15 -11.11
CA PHE A 89 10.87 -4.99 -9.99
C PHE A 89 11.75 -3.74 -10.06
N ALA A 90 11.91 -3.13 -11.25
CA ALA A 90 12.57 -1.84 -11.43
C ALA A 90 11.60 -0.64 -11.24
N THR A 91 10.37 -0.88 -10.77
CA THR A 91 9.33 0.14 -10.60
C THR A 91 8.65 0.06 -9.24
N ARG A 92 7.86 1.08 -8.92
CA ARG A 92 6.92 1.12 -7.79
C ARG A 92 5.47 0.84 -8.22
N SER A 93 5.26 0.08 -9.30
CA SER A 93 3.91 -0.29 -9.74
C SER A 93 3.18 -1.09 -8.66
N THR A 94 1.87 -0.88 -8.53
CA THR A 94 0.99 -1.67 -7.66
C THR A 94 0.73 -3.08 -8.22
N PHE A 95 0.81 -3.25 -9.55
CA PHE A 95 0.68 -4.55 -10.21
C PHE A 95 1.97 -5.35 -10.08
N ARG A 96 2.05 -6.24 -9.08
CA ARG A 96 3.21 -7.09 -8.75
C ARG A 96 2.75 -8.49 -8.33
N PRO A 97 3.64 -9.50 -8.24
CA PRO A 97 3.26 -10.84 -7.77
C PRO A 97 2.72 -10.81 -6.34
N ASN A 98 3.36 -9.99 -5.49
CA ASN A 98 2.96 -9.72 -4.11
C ASN A 98 2.59 -8.22 -4.05
N PRO A 99 1.32 -7.89 -4.31
CA PRO A 99 0.80 -6.52 -4.31
C PRO A 99 0.60 -5.98 -2.90
#